data_AF-A0A947VDN7-F1
#
_entry.id   AF-A0A947VDN7-F1
#
_cell.length_a   1.000
_cell.length_b   1.000
_cell.length_c   1.000
_cell.angle_alpha   90.00
_cell.angle_beta   90.00
_cell.angle_gamma   90.00
#
_symmetry.space_group_name_H-M   'P 1'
#
loop_
_entity.id
_entity.type
_entity.pdbx_description
1 polymer ?
#
loop_
_entity_poly.entity_id
_entity_poly.type
_entity_poly.pdbx_seq_one_letter_code
_entity_poly.pdbx_strand_id
1 'polypeptide(L)'
;MENNLERELLIKEIITTESQLSHYYGNCVHPLLIDLKDMESGDLEKDLFLKNAEEAKKDFLESIKKVLSEDFPESGGVTQEKLEEILSLAKSVDWTNKEQLMSIKEKYDSLKK
;
A
#
# COMPACT_ATOMS: atom_id res chain seq x y z
N MET A 1 13.36 -10.42 36.04
CA MET A 1 13.80 -9.33 35.14
C MET A 1 13.46 -9.77 33.73
N GLU A 2 12.19 -9.61 33.34
CA GLU A 2 11.70 -9.91 31.99
C GLU A 2 10.78 -8.75 31.67
N ASN A 3 11.17 -7.88 30.71
CA ASN A 3 10.29 -6.88 30.08
C ASN A 3 11.01 -5.92 29.11
N ASN A 4 12.35 -5.86 29.06
CA ASN A 4 13.03 -4.94 28.13
C ASN A 4 13.23 -5.53 26.72
N LEU A 5 13.52 -6.84 26.62
CA LEU A 5 13.75 -7.50 25.33
C LEU A 5 12.46 -7.63 24.51
N GLU A 6 11.36 -8.04 25.16
CA GLU A 6 10.03 -8.16 24.52
C GLU A 6 9.52 -6.78 24.07
N ARG A 7 9.79 -5.72 24.83
CA ARG A 7 9.41 -4.35 24.49
C ARG A 7 10.22 -3.79 23.31
N GLU A 8 11.51 -4.07 23.24
CA GLU A 8 12.35 -3.69 22.08
C GLU A 8 11.98 -4.49 20.81
N LEU A 9 11.61 -5.76 20.94
CA LEU A 9 11.12 -6.59 19.83
C LEU A 9 9.79 -6.05 19.29
N LEU A 10 8.82 -5.74 20.17
CA LEU A 10 7.55 -5.11 19.78
C LEU A 10 7.75 -3.76 19.06
N ILE A 11 8.67 -2.92 19.54
CA ILE A 11 8.94 -1.61 18.92
C ILE A 11 9.60 -1.78 17.55
N LYS A 12 10.54 -2.73 17.40
CA LYS A 12 11.14 -3.03 16.09
C LYS A 12 10.10 -3.58 15.11
N GLU A 13 9.20 -4.44 15.57
CA GLU A 13 8.13 -5.05 14.76
C GLU A 13 7.13 -4.02 14.23
N ILE A 14 6.69 -3.07 15.07
CA ILE A 14 5.77 -2.00 14.66
C ILE A 14 6.39 -1.11 13.57
N ILE A 15 7.68 -0.77 13.70
CA ILE A 15 8.40 0.02 12.68
C ILE A 15 8.51 -0.73 11.36
N THR A 16 8.72 -2.06 11.37
CA THR A 16 8.76 -2.86 10.14
C THR A 16 7.43 -2.91 9.41
N THR A 17 6.31 -3.03 10.11
CA THR A 17 4.96 -3.11 9.52
C THR A 17 4.52 -1.80 8.87
N GLU A 18 4.67 -0.67 9.57
CA GLU A 18 4.37 0.65 9.00
C GLU A 18 5.35 1.02 7.88
N SER A 19 6.61 0.58 7.98
CA SER A 19 7.62 0.76 6.94
C SER A 19 7.29 -0.08 5.69
N GLN A 20 6.85 -1.32 5.84
CA GLN A 20 6.42 -2.17 4.72
C GLN A 20 5.18 -1.59 4.03
N LEU A 21 4.19 -1.17 4.81
CA LEU A 21 2.99 -0.53 4.27
C LEU A 21 3.29 0.80 3.58
N SER A 22 4.17 1.63 4.16
CA SER A 22 4.63 2.87 3.53
C SER A 22 5.43 2.62 2.27
N HIS A 23 6.13 1.48 2.19
CA HIS A 23 6.82 1.02 0.99
C HIS A 23 5.82 0.74 -0.16
N TYR A 24 4.69 0.08 0.11
CA TYR A 24 3.73 -0.28 -0.95
C TYR A 24 2.93 0.91 -1.48
N TYR A 25 2.46 1.78 -0.58
CA TYR A 25 1.79 3.00 -1.00
C TYR A 25 2.77 3.95 -1.74
N GLY A 26 3.99 4.09 -1.22
CA GLY A 26 5.03 4.96 -1.79
C GLY A 26 5.58 4.51 -3.14
N ASN A 27 5.57 3.20 -3.44
CA ASN A 27 6.13 2.67 -4.69
C ASN A 27 5.09 2.38 -5.77
N CYS A 28 3.82 2.18 -5.42
CA CYS A 28 2.80 1.84 -6.41
C CYS A 28 1.76 2.96 -6.59
N VAL A 29 1.12 3.41 -5.50
CA VAL A 29 0.01 4.37 -5.61
C VAL A 29 0.52 5.80 -5.80
N HIS A 30 1.59 6.18 -5.11
CA HIS A 30 2.14 7.54 -5.22
C HIS A 30 2.72 7.85 -6.62
N PRO A 31 3.55 6.99 -7.24
CA PRO A 31 4.05 7.25 -8.59
C PRO A 31 2.92 7.26 -9.62
N LEU A 32 1.92 6.40 -9.45
CA LEU A 32 0.78 6.37 -10.36
C LEU A 32 -0.09 7.63 -10.30
N LEU A 33 -0.22 8.26 -9.13
CA LEU A 33 -0.89 9.56 -8.99
C LEU A 33 -0.10 10.68 -9.67
N ILE A 34 1.23 10.58 -9.73
CA ILE A 34 2.10 11.50 -10.49
C ILE A 34 1.91 11.25 -11.98
N ASP A 35 2.00 10.00 -12.43
CA ASP A 35 1.81 9.62 -13.83
C ASP A 35 0.42 10.03 -14.35
N LEU A 36 -0.62 9.93 -13.51
CA LEU A 36 -1.97 10.39 -13.86
C LEU A 36 -2.01 11.91 -14.06
N LYS A 37 -1.33 12.68 -13.20
CA LYS A 37 -1.23 14.14 -13.35
C LYS A 37 -0.47 14.51 -14.62
N ASP A 38 0.63 13.81 -14.90
CA ASP A 38 1.46 14.04 -16.08
C ASP A 38 0.72 13.63 -17.38
N MET A 39 -0.15 12.61 -17.31
CA MET A 39 -1.06 12.25 -18.41
C MET A 39 -2.14 13.33 -18.60
N GLU A 40 -2.71 13.88 -17.52
CA GLU A 40 -3.69 14.98 -17.57
C GLU A 40 -3.09 16.26 -18.18
N SER A 41 -1.80 16.54 -17.96
CA SER A 41 -1.10 17.68 -18.59
C SER A 41 -0.55 17.40 -19.99
N GLY A 42 -0.57 16.14 -20.44
CA GLY A 42 -0.01 15.71 -21.72
C GLY A 42 1.51 15.51 -21.71
N ASP A 43 2.13 15.54 -20.53
CA ASP A 43 3.56 15.26 -20.31
C ASP A 43 3.86 13.74 -20.32
N LEU A 44 2.83 12.91 -20.17
CA LEU A 44 2.91 11.45 -20.26
C LEU A 44 1.96 10.90 -21.33
N GLU A 45 2.45 10.00 -22.18
CA GLU A 45 1.63 9.30 -23.16
C GLU A 45 0.62 8.39 -22.46
N LYS A 46 -0.65 8.44 -22.90
CA LYS A 46 -1.72 7.61 -22.34
C LYS A 46 -1.41 6.11 -22.37
N ASP A 47 -0.79 5.62 -23.44
CA ASP A 47 -0.42 4.20 -23.56
C ASP A 47 0.68 3.79 -22.57
N LEU A 48 1.59 4.71 -22.25
CA LEU A 48 2.60 4.50 -21.22
C LEU A 48 1.97 4.52 -19.82
N PHE A 49 1.07 5.48 -19.56
CA PHE A 49 0.29 5.52 -18.31
C PHE A 49 -0.49 4.22 -18.07
N LEU A 50 -1.20 3.71 -19.09
CA LEU A 50 -1.98 2.48 -18.96
C LEU A 50 -1.10 1.27 -18.61
N LYS A 51 0.10 1.17 -19.18
CA LYS A 51 1.07 0.13 -18.83
C LYS A 51 1.57 0.27 -17.40
N ASN A 52 1.92 1.49 -16.98
CA ASN A 52 2.38 1.77 -15.62
C ASN A 52 1.28 1.47 -14.59
N ALA A 53 0.02 1.79 -14.89
CA ALA A 53 -1.13 1.49 -14.04
C ALA A 53 -1.33 -0.02 -13.84
N GLU A 54 -1.18 -0.80 -14.91
CA GLU A 54 -1.28 -2.27 -14.85
C GLU A 54 -0.15 -2.88 -14.02
N GLU A 55 1.09 -2.42 -14.21
CA GLU A 55 2.26 -2.86 -13.44
C GLU A 55 2.13 -2.50 -11.95
N ALA A 56 1.81 -1.24 -11.65
CA ALA A 56 1.61 -0.76 -10.28
C ALA A 56 0.51 -1.55 -9.56
N LYS A 57 -0.60 -1.87 -10.26
CA LYS A 57 -1.67 -2.72 -9.70
C LYS A 57 -1.13 -4.10 -9.35
N LYS A 58 -0.39 -4.74 -10.26
CA LYS A 58 0.14 -6.09 -10.06
C LYS A 58 1.11 -6.12 -8.88
N ASP A 59 2.05 -5.20 -8.85
CA ASP A 59 3.09 -5.11 -7.81
C ASP A 59 2.49 -4.83 -6.42
N PHE A 60 1.50 -3.95 -6.36
CA PHE A 60 0.78 -3.66 -5.11
C PHE A 60 0.03 -4.89 -4.59
N LEU A 61 -0.72 -5.58 -5.46
CA LEU A 61 -1.47 -6.78 -5.07
C LEU A 61 -0.56 -7.93 -4.67
N GLU A 62 0.54 -8.14 -5.38
CA GLU A 62 1.53 -9.18 -5.04
C GLU A 62 2.20 -8.88 -3.69
N SER A 63 2.56 -7.62 -3.48
CA SER A 63 3.16 -7.16 -2.23
C SER A 63 2.25 -7.38 -1.02
N ILE A 64 0.99 -6.97 -1.08
CA ILE A 64 0.04 -7.19 0.04
C ILE A 64 -0.20 -8.69 0.26
N LYS A 65 -0.32 -9.49 -0.81
CA LYS A 65 -0.47 -10.94 -0.69
C LYS A 65 0.74 -11.60 -0.02
N LYS A 66 1.95 -11.15 -0.36
CA LYS A 66 3.17 -11.66 0.27
C LYS A 66 3.15 -11.40 1.77
N VAL A 67 2.79 -10.19 2.17
CA VAL A 67 2.65 -9.82 3.59
C VAL A 67 1.59 -10.67 4.29
N LEU A 68 0.45 -10.92 3.65
CA LEU A 68 -0.61 -11.79 4.18
C LEU A 68 -0.19 -13.29 4.26
N SER A 69 0.81 -13.70 3.49
CA SER A 69 1.30 -15.09 3.45
C SER A 69 2.47 -15.36 4.40
N GLU A 70 3.16 -14.31 4.84
CA GLU A 70 4.17 -14.39 5.89
C GLU A 70 3.46 -14.38 7.25
N ASP A 71 3.90 -15.20 8.22
CA ASP A 71 3.36 -15.22 9.59
C ASP A 71 3.47 -13.81 10.16
N PHE A 72 2.37 -13.07 10.09
CA PHE A 72 2.33 -11.65 10.43
C PHE A 72 2.10 -11.57 11.94
N PRO A 73 3.08 -11.14 12.74
CA PRO A 73 2.82 -10.92 14.15
C PRO A 73 1.80 -9.78 14.24
N GLU A 74 0.73 -9.95 15.04
CA GLU A 74 -0.30 -8.91 15.27
C GLU A 74 0.26 -7.63 15.95
N SER A 75 1.58 -7.46 16.01
CA SER A 75 2.31 -6.34 16.60
C SER A 75 2.54 -5.22 15.57
N GLY A 76 1.55 -4.33 15.42
CA GLY A 76 1.71 -3.23 14.47
C GLY A 76 0.55 -2.27 14.28
N GLY A 77 -0.59 -2.44 14.96
CA GLY A 77 -1.78 -1.60 14.74
C GLY A 77 -2.52 -1.88 13.40
N VAL A 78 -1.87 -2.55 12.46
CA VAL A 78 -2.47 -3.05 11.22
C VAL A 78 -2.72 -4.55 11.36
N THR A 79 -3.99 -4.92 11.41
CA THR A 79 -4.44 -6.31 11.49
C THR A 79 -4.50 -6.92 10.09
N GLN A 80 -4.46 -8.25 10.01
CA GLN A 80 -4.71 -8.98 8.76
C GLN A 80 -6.02 -8.53 8.09
N GLU A 81 -7.08 -8.33 8.85
CA GLU A 81 -8.37 -7.82 8.38
C GLU A 81 -8.23 -6.46 7.66
N LYS A 82 -7.46 -5.53 8.22
CA LYS A 82 -7.21 -4.21 7.61
C LYS A 82 -6.45 -4.32 6.29
N LEU A 83 -5.52 -5.27 6.17
CA LEU A 83 -4.79 -5.55 4.92
C LEU A 83 -5.71 -6.20 3.88
N GLU A 84 -6.59 -7.10 4.30
CA GLU A 84 -7.59 -7.72 3.44
C GLU A 84 -8.60 -6.70 2.91
N GLU A 85 -8.99 -5.71 3.72
CA GLU A 85 -9.82 -4.59 3.28
C GLU A 85 -9.14 -3.75 2.19
N ILE A 86 -7.86 -3.38 2.37
CA ILE A 86 -7.11 -2.68 1.31
C ILE A 86 -6.98 -3.54 0.06
N LEU A 87 -6.67 -4.83 0.23
CA LEU A 87 -6.54 -5.76 -0.90
C LEU A 87 -7.85 -5.88 -1.69
N SER A 88 -8.97 -5.93 -0.98
CA SER A 88 -10.30 -5.98 -1.56
C SER A 88 -10.61 -4.71 -2.35
N LEU A 89 -10.33 -3.55 -1.76
CA LEU A 89 -10.48 -2.24 -2.41
C LEU A 89 -9.58 -2.12 -3.65
N ALA A 90 -8.32 -2.49 -3.54
CA ALA A 90 -7.35 -2.44 -4.64
C ALA A 90 -7.74 -3.33 -5.83
N LYS A 91 -8.49 -4.41 -5.60
CA LYS A 91 -9.03 -5.27 -6.67
C LYS A 91 -10.24 -4.66 -7.37
N SER A 92 -11.05 -3.88 -6.66
CA SER A 92 -12.33 -3.35 -7.16
C SER A 92 -12.22 -1.98 -7.83
N VAL A 93 -11.17 -1.23 -7.54
CA VAL A 93 -10.89 0.09 -8.13
C VAL A 93 -10.26 0.01 -9.52
N ASP A 94 -10.55 1.02 -10.34
CA ASP A 94 -9.86 1.33 -11.58
C ASP A 94 -8.60 2.15 -11.27
N TRP A 95 -7.45 1.57 -11.60
CA TRP A 95 -6.14 2.17 -11.37
C TRP A 95 -5.81 3.29 -12.38
N THR A 96 -6.74 3.59 -13.29
CA THR A 96 -6.66 4.74 -14.20
C THR A 96 -7.53 5.91 -13.73
N ASN A 97 -8.28 5.76 -12.64
CA ASN A 97 -9.19 6.77 -12.09
C ASN A 97 -8.64 7.41 -10.82
N LYS A 98 -8.50 8.74 -10.83
CA LYS A 98 -7.96 9.54 -9.73
C LYS A 98 -8.73 9.38 -8.42
N GLU A 99 -10.05 9.49 -8.48
CA GLU A 99 -10.92 9.46 -7.30
C GLU A 99 -10.87 8.08 -6.63
N GLN A 100 -10.85 7.02 -7.44
CA GLN A 100 -10.75 5.66 -6.93
C GLN A 100 -9.36 5.35 -6.37
N LEU A 101 -8.27 5.82 -7.01
CA LEU A 101 -6.92 5.72 -6.44
C LEU A 101 -6.78 6.49 -5.12
N MET A 102 -7.40 7.66 -5.02
CA MET A 102 -7.43 8.44 -3.77
C MET A 102 -8.18 7.72 -2.64
N SER A 103 -9.19 6.90 -2.95
CA SER A 103 -9.85 6.07 -1.94
C SER A 103 -8.93 5.01 -1.31
N ILE A 104 -7.99 4.46 -2.09
CA ILE A 104 -6.95 3.55 -1.58
C ILE A 104 -6.03 4.31 -0.61
N LYS A 105 -5.62 5.53 -0.99
CA LYS A 105 -4.82 6.43 -0.14
C LYS A 105 -5.52 6.72 1.18
N GLU A 106 -6.79 7.11 1.15
CA GLU A 106 -7.56 7.45 2.34
C GLU A 106 -7.70 6.25 3.28
N LYS A 107 -7.99 5.08 2.71
CA LYS A 107 -8.06 3.83 3.48
C LYS A 107 -6.71 3.52 4.12
N TYR A 108 -5.63 3.66 3.37
CA TYR A 108 -4.27 3.47 3.86
C TYR A 108 -3.91 4.46 4.99
N ASP A 109 -4.18 5.76 4.82
CA ASP A 109 -3.90 6.79 5.83
C ASP A 109 -4.72 6.57 7.10
N SER A 110 -5.93 5.98 6.99
CA SER A 110 -6.75 5.61 8.15
C SER A 110 -6.14 4.48 8.99
N LEU A 111 -5.22 3.68 8.43
CA LEU A 111 -4.52 2.63 9.17
C LEU A 111 -3.36 3.17 10.02
N LYS A 112 -2.86 4.38 9.72
CA LYS A 112 -1.78 5.06 10.46
C LYS A 112 -2.27 5.84 11.69
N LYS A 113 -3.59 5.97 11.89
CA LYS A 113 -4.20 6.74 12.99
C LYS A 113 -4.70 5.81 14.08
#